data_AF-A0A248UCZ8-F1
#
_entry.id   AF-A0A248UCZ8-F1
#
_cell.length_a   1.000
_cell.length_b   1.000
_cell.length_c   1.000
_cell.angle_alpha   90.00
_cell.angle_beta   90.00
_cell.angle_gamma   90.00
#
_symmetry.space_group_name_H-M   'P 1'
#
loop_
_entity.id
_entity.type
_entity.pdbx_description
1 polymer ?
#
loop_
_entity_poly.entity_id
_entity_poly.type
_entity_poly.pdbx_seq_one_letter_code
_entity_poly.pdbx_strand_id
1 'polypeptide(L)'
;MANVANVLNDPEIRKALPSDFVSIEGLFKGSGSGSIGQSASKFLESNSSYQTGADDFYAKELSRIQNKNAGQMSLGQQIYDAATKRIDGIDELREKISSTGDAKGIADLQARLQAEQAFLQTDVLRMEGLQMVQRAQTEVDEQRKAEDWRQRMDSMKAALK
;
A
#
# COMPACT_ATOMS: atom_id res chain seq x y z
N MET A 1 -4.72 23.80 -22.46
CA MET A 1 -4.04 22.49 -22.43
C MET A 1 -3.36 22.15 -21.09
N ALA A 2 -3.01 23.13 -20.23
CA ALA A 2 -2.21 22.90 -19.01
C ALA A 2 -2.83 22.06 -17.89
N ASN A 3 -4.16 22.09 -17.66
CA ASN A 3 -4.74 21.46 -16.46
C ASN A 3 -4.69 19.92 -16.42
N VAL A 4 -5.01 19.22 -17.51
CA VAL A 4 -4.99 17.74 -17.54
C VAL A 4 -3.56 17.19 -17.48
N ALA A 5 -2.64 17.92 -18.12
CA ALA A 5 -1.22 17.61 -18.05
C ALA A 5 -0.66 17.76 -16.64
N ASN A 6 -1.28 18.55 -15.77
CA ASN A 6 -0.84 18.73 -14.39
C ASN A 6 -1.42 17.66 -13.46
N VAL A 7 -2.70 17.27 -13.65
CA VAL A 7 -3.35 16.23 -12.84
C VAL A 7 -2.70 14.86 -13.06
N LEU A 8 -2.54 14.40 -14.31
CA LEU A 8 -1.92 13.09 -14.60
C LEU A 8 -0.40 13.07 -14.41
N ASN A 9 0.21 14.24 -14.26
CA ASN A 9 1.63 14.40 -13.94
C ASN A 9 1.84 14.66 -12.45
N ASP A 10 0.77 14.61 -11.65
CA ASP A 10 0.83 14.73 -10.21
C ASP A 10 1.69 13.59 -9.64
N PRO A 11 2.76 13.91 -8.90
CA PRO A 11 3.58 12.92 -8.21
C PRO A 11 2.78 12.00 -7.31
N GLU A 12 1.65 12.43 -6.73
CA GLU A 12 0.81 11.57 -5.89
C GLU A 12 0.14 10.45 -6.67
N ILE A 13 -0.20 10.67 -7.94
CA ILE A 13 -0.78 9.65 -8.82
C ILE A 13 0.32 8.72 -9.34
N ARG A 14 1.48 9.29 -9.73
CA ARG A 14 2.59 8.50 -10.30
C ARG A 14 3.40 7.72 -9.26
N LYS A 15 3.44 8.20 -8.02
CA LYS A 15 4.18 7.60 -6.90
C LYS A 15 3.23 7.09 -5.81
N ALA A 16 1.97 6.83 -6.16
CA ALA A 16 1.00 6.19 -5.29
C ALA A 16 1.54 4.88 -4.69
N LEU A 17 2.30 4.16 -5.52
CA LEU A 17 3.21 3.12 -5.07
C LEU A 17 4.64 3.64 -5.20
N PRO A 18 5.46 3.59 -4.13
CA PRO A 18 6.89 3.79 -4.22
C PRO A 18 7.50 2.93 -5.33
N SER A 19 8.47 3.47 -6.07
CA SER A 19 9.15 2.74 -7.15
C SER A 19 9.96 1.54 -6.64
N ASP A 20 10.39 1.60 -5.39
CA ASP A 20 11.26 0.61 -4.77
C ASP A 20 10.50 -0.24 -3.76
N PHE A 21 10.62 -1.55 -3.92
CA PHE A 21 9.93 -2.53 -3.08
C PHE A 21 10.28 -2.40 -1.58
N VAL A 22 11.52 -2.03 -1.25
CA VAL A 22 11.98 -1.82 0.14
C VAL A 22 11.19 -0.71 0.83
N SER A 23 10.89 0.37 0.11
CA SER A 23 10.07 1.47 0.61
C SER A 23 8.64 0.98 0.89
N ILE A 24 8.09 0.14 0.01
CA ILE A 24 6.77 -0.45 0.20
C ILE A 24 6.75 -1.38 1.42
N GLU A 25 7.78 -2.21 1.60
CA GLU A 25 7.90 -3.11 2.75
C GLU A 25 7.86 -2.33 4.08
N GLY A 26 8.53 -1.18 4.16
CA GLY A 26 8.47 -0.30 5.32
C GLY A 26 7.04 0.23 5.58
N LEU A 27 6.38 0.75 4.54
CA LEU A 27 4.97 1.19 4.64
C LEU A 27 4.06 0.06 5.12
N PHE A 28 4.28 -1.15 4.59
CA PHE A 28 3.51 -2.35 4.89
C PHE A 28 3.68 -2.83 6.34
N LYS A 29 4.85 -2.58 6.94
CA LYS A 29 5.15 -2.88 8.34
C LYS A 29 4.71 -1.75 9.30
N GLY A 30 4.07 -0.70 8.78
CA GLY A 30 3.60 0.44 9.57
C GLY A 30 4.69 1.49 9.84
N SER A 31 5.86 1.41 9.20
CA SER A 31 6.94 2.41 9.35
C SER A 31 6.81 3.55 8.33
N GLY A 32 5.59 3.83 7.85
CA GLY A 32 5.34 4.88 6.89
C GLY A 32 5.37 6.28 7.49
N SER A 33 5.83 7.24 6.70
CA SER A 33 5.83 8.67 7.05
C SER A 33 4.82 9.45 6.22
N GLY A 34 4.54 10.70 6.60
CA GLY A 34 3.63 11.57 5.85
C GLY A 34 2.17 11.12 5.94
N SER A 35 1.41 11.27 4.86
CA SER A 35 -0.02 10.92 4.80
C SER A 35 -0.27 9.44 5.09
N ILE A 36 0.61 8.55 4.64
CA ILE A 36 0.52 7.11 4.88
C ILE A 36 0.74 6.81 6.37
N GLY A 37 1.73 7.44 7.00
CA GLY A 37 1.95 7.30 8.44
C GLY A 37 0.74 7.78 9.24
N GLN A 38 0.14 8.91 8.87
CA GLN A 38 -1.04 9.45 9.54
C GLN A 38 -2.27 8.55 9.39
N SER A 39 -2.54 8.05 8.17
CA SER A 39 -3.64 7.09 7.94
C SER A 39 -3.39 5.78 8.67
N ALA A 40 -2.15 5.28 8.70
CA ALA A 40 -1.80 4.12 9.49
C ALA A 40 -2.04 4.37 10.99
N SER A 41 -1.64 5.52 11.55
CA SER A 41 -1.94 5.83 12.95
C SER A 41 -3.45 5.85 13.24
N LYS A 42 -4.27 6.39 12.34
CA LYS A 42 -5.73 6.36 12.47
C LYS A 42 -6.30 4.94 12.42
N PHE A 43 -5.83 4.11 11.49
CA PHE A 43 -6.26 2.72 11.42
C PHE A 43 -5.80 1.92 12.63
N LEU A 44 -4.60 2.20 13.15
CA LEU A 44 -4.10 1.59 14.36
C LEU A 44 -5.02 1.92 15.53
N GLU A 45 -5.30 3.21 15.77
CA GLU A 45 -6.17 3.69 16.85
C GLU A 45 -7.60 3.15 16.72
N SER A 46 -8.16 3.14 15.50
CA SER A 46 -9.51 2.66 15.26
C SER A 46 -9.67 1.14 15.37
N ASN A 47 -8.61 0.36 15.14
CA ASN A 47 -8.69 -1.11 15.07
C ASN A 47 -8.00 -1.82 16.25
N SER A 48 -7.27 -1.10 17.10
CA SER A 48 -6.70 -1.66 18.32
C SER A 48 -7.69 -1.59 19.48
N SER A 49 -8.35 -2.71 19.79
CA SER A 49 -9.25 -2.81 20.95
C SER A 49 -8.57 -3.33 22.21
N TYR A 50 -7.44 -4.03 22.07
CA TYR A 50 -6.68 -4.60 23.17
C TYR A 50 -5.24 -4.09 23.14
N GLN A 51 -4.79 -3.58 24.29
CA GLN A 51 -3.42 -3.18 24.57
C GLN A 51 -3.03 -3.80 25.91
N THR A 52 -1.92 -4.53 25.93
CA THR A 52 -1.36 -5.12 27.14
C THR A 52 -0.30 -4.18 27.71
N GLY A 53 -0.31 -3.99 29.03
CA GLY A 53 0.74 -3.26 29.75
C GLY A 53 1.98 -4.10 30.09
N ALA A 54 1.98 -5.39 29.74
CA ALA A 54 3.15 -6.25 29.93
C ALA A 54 4.21 -5.95 28.87
N ASP A 55 5.49 -5.93 29.25
CA ASP A 55 6.61 -5.86 28.31
C ASP A 55 7.10 -7.28 27.95
N ASP A 56 6.18 -8.12 27.49
CA ASP A 56 6.45 -9.50 27.11
C ASP A 56 6.46 -9.67 25.58
N PHE A 57 6.85 -10.88 25.14
CA PHE A 57 6.84 -11.23 23.73
C PHE A 57 5.46 -11.03 23.10
N TYR A 58 4.39 -11.34 23.84
CA TYR A 58 3.02 -11.24 23.32
C TYR A 58 2.62 -9.79 23.06
N ALA A 59 2.94 -8.85 23.95
CA ALA A 59 2.71 -7.43 23.76
C ALA A 59 3.47 -6.88 22.55
N LYS A 60 4.73 -7.28 22.37
CA LYS A 60 5.55 -6.90 21.20
C LYS A 60 4.98 -7.44 19.91
N GLU A 61 4.57 -8.69 19.90
CA GLU A 61 4.03 -9.34 18.71
C GLU A 61 2.64 -8.80 18.34
N LEU A 62 1.81 -8.52 19.35
CA LEU A 62 0.52 -7.85 19.16
C LEU A 62 0.71 -6.46 18.55
N SER A 63 1.61 -5.64 19.12
CA SER A 63 1.90 -4.31 18.59
C SER A 63 2.43 -4.39 17.15
N ARG A 64 3.31 -5.35 16.85
CA ARG A 64 3.82 -5.58 15.49
C ARG A 64 2.69 -5.89 14.50
N ILE A 65 1.79 -6.82 14.85
CA ILE A 65 0.65 -7.20 14.00
C ILE A 65 -0.30 -6.03 13.81
N GLN A 66 -0.61 -5.27 14.86
CA GLN A 66 -1.48 -4.11 14.79
C GLN A 66 -0.90 -3.02 13.87
N ASN A 67 0.38 -2.68 14.03
CA ASN A 67 1.07 -1.70 13.17
C ASN A 67 1.15 -2.16 11.71
N LYS A 68 1.43 -3.44 11.47
CA LYS A 68 1.41 -4.04 10.14
C LYS A 68 0.03 -3.90 9.50
N ASN A 69 -1.03 -4.33 10.19
CA ASN A 69 -2.40 -4.25 9.66
C ASN A 69 -2.79 -2.81 9.33
N ALA A 70 -2.45 -1.87 10.21
CA ALA A 70 -2.67 -0.45 9.98
C ALA A 70 -1.90 0.09 8.76
N GLY A 71 -0.64 -0.30 8.60
CA GLY A 71 0.17 0.02 7.42
C GLY A 71 -0.42 -0.52 6.12
N GLN A 72 -0.88 -1.77 6.13
CA GLN A 72 -1.56 -2.39 4.99
C GLN A 72 -2.84 -1.66 4.59
N MET A 73 -3.68 -1.31 5.57
CA MET A 73 -4.92 -0.56 5.31
C MET A 73 -4.62 0.83 4.76
N SER A 74 -3.62 1.51 5.33
CA SER A 74 -3.19 2.81 4.84
C SER A 74 -2.67 2.76 3.40
N LEU A 75 -1.89 1.73 3.06
CA LEU A 75 -1.39 1.54 1.71
C LEU A 75 -2.55 1.27 0.75
N GLY A 76 -3.50 0.40 1.13
CA GLY A 76 -4.70 0.12 0.35
C GLY A 76 -5.54 1.38 0.07
N GLN A 77 -5.72 2.24 1.08
CA GLN A 77 -6.40 3.52 0.91
C GLN A 77 -5.68 4.43 -0.09
N GLN A 78 -4.36 4.55 0.02
CA GLN A 78 -3.58 5.40 -0.88
C GLN A 78 -3.65 4.91 -2.34
N ILE A 79 -3.55 3.60 -2.56
CA ILE A 79 -3.71 3.00 -3.89
C ILE A 79 -5.09 3.33 -4.46
N TYR A 80 -6.14 3.21 -3.64
CA TYR A 80 -7.51 3.52 -4.03
C TYR A 80 -7.70 4.99 -4.40
N ASP A 81 -7.19 5.91 -3.57
CA ASP A 81 -7.29 7.35 -3.81
C ASP A 81 -6.54 7.75 -5.10
N ALA A 82 -5.35 7.19 -5.32
CA ALA A 82 -4.60 7.43 -6.54
C ALA A 82 -5.27 6.85 -7.79
N ALA A 83 -5.87 5.66 -7.70
CA ALA A 83 -6.64 5.06 -8.78
C ALA A 83 -7.85 5.95 -9.13
N THR A 84 -8.55 6.48 -8.13
CA THR A 84 -9.68 7.41 -8.33
C THR A 84 -9.23 8.66 -9.10
N LYS A 85 -8.17 9.34 -8.62
CA LYS A 85 -7.63 10.53 -9.31
C LYS A 85 -7.17 10.23 -10.75
N ARG A 86 -6.62 9.03 -10.99
CA ARG A 86 -6.19 8.59 -12.32
C ARG A 86 -7.38 8.40 -13.27
N ILE A 87 -8.49 7.84 -12.78
CA ILE A 87 -9.73 7.69 -13.55
C ILE A 87 -10.24 9.07 -13.96
N ASP A 88 -10.32 10.02 -13.02
CA ASP A 88 -10.76 11.39 -13.30
C ASP A 88 -9.90 12.03 -14.40
N GLY A 89 -8.57 11.90 -14.31
CA GLY A 89 -7.66 12.43 -15.32
C GLY A 89 -7.79 11.75 -16.70
N ILE A 90 -8.08 10.45 -16.75
CA ILE A 90 -8.36 9.72 -17.99
C ILE A 90 -9.68 10.20 -18.62
N ASP A 91 -10.72 10.42 -17.82
CA ASP A 91 -11.98 10.95 -18.33
C ASP A 91 -11.84 12.39 -18.84
N GLU A 92 -11.08 13.24 -18.14
CA GLU A 92 -10.74 14.58 -18.67
C GLU A 92 -9.94 14.51 -19.98
N LEU A 93 -9.04 13.52 -20.15
CA LEU A 93 -8.37 13.29 -21.44
C LEU A 93 -9.38 12.94 -22.54
N ARG A 94 -10.34 12.06 -22.26
CA ARG A 94 -11.36 11.63 -23.21
C ARG A 94 -12.26 12.79 -23.65
N GLU A 95 -12.70 13.63 -22.72
CA GLU A 95 -13.49 14.84 -23.03
C GLU A 95 -12.70 15.87 -23.85
N LYS A 96 -11.40 15.99 -23.61
CA LYS A 96 -10.55 16.88 -24.43
C LYS A 96 -10.33 16.34 -25.82
N ILE A 97 -10.18 15.03 -25.98
CA ILE A 97 -10.07 14.41 -27.31
C ILE A 97 -11.33 14.70 -28.13
N SER A 98 -12.52 14.59 -27.52
CA SER A 98 -13.80 14.82 -28.23
C SER A 98 -14.06 16.29 -28.57
N SER A 99 -13.50 17.25 -27.82
CA SER A 99 -13.69 18.69 -28.03
C SER A 99 -12.55 19.36 -28.82
N THR A 100 -11.42 18.70 -29.03
CA THR A 100 -10.28 19.24 -29.78
C THR A 100 -10.51 19.11 -31.30
N GLY A 101 -10.51 20.23 -32.02
CA GLY A 101 -10.69 20.23 -33.48
C GLY A 101 -9.40 20.05 -34.31
N ASP A 102 -8.22 20.09 -33.66
CA ASP A 102 -6.93 19.96 -34.33
C ASP A 102 -6.39 18.52 -34.25
N ALA A 103 -5.97 17.98 -35.39
CA ALA A 103 -5.47 16.61 -35.51
C ALA A 103 -4.20 16.37 -34.69
N LYS A 104 -3.30 17.36 -34.59
CA LYS A 104 -2.09 17.23 -33.77
C LYS A 104 -2.45 17.19 -32.29
N GLY A 105 -3.35 18.06 -31.83
CA GLY A 105 -3.85 18.04 -30.46
C GLY A 105 -4.50 16.70 -30.07
N ILE A 106 -5.29 16.10 -30.97
CA ILE A 106 -5.86 14.75 -30.77
C ILE A 106 -4.73 13.71 -30.65
N ALA A 107 -3.75 13.73 -31.55
CA ALA A 107 -2.64 12.77 -31.55
C ALA A 107 -1.83 12.83 -30.24
N ASP A 108 -1.53 14.04 -29.74
CA ASP A 108 -0.81 14.23 -28.48
C ASP A 108 -1.61 13.70 -27.28
N LEU A 109 -2.93 13.91 -27.26
CA LEU A 109 -3.80 13.39 -26.21
C LEU A 109 -3.96 11.86 -26.27
N GLN A 110 -4.01 11.28 -27.47
CA GLN A 110 -4.01 9.83 -27.67
C GLN A 110 -2.69 9.19 -27.20
N ALA A 111 -1.54 9.81 -27.51
CA ALA A 111 -0.23 9.34 -27.04
C ALA A 111 -0.15 9.33 -25.50
N ARG A 112 -0.72 10.35 -24.84
CA ARG A 112 -0.82 10.38 -23.38
C ARG A 112 -1.72 9.27 -22.84
N LEU A 113 -2.89 9.06 -23.44
CA LEU A 113 -3.80 7.99 -23.03
C LEU A 113 -3.14 6.60 -23.15
N GLN A 114 -2.37 6.36 -24.21
CA GLN A 114 -1.59 5.13 -24.38
C GLN A 114 -0.52 4.97 -23.30
N ALA A 115 0.19 6.05 -22.94
CA ALA A 115 1.14 6.01 -21.83
C ALA A 115 0.44 5.68 -20.50
N GLU A 116 -0.74 6.25 -20.23
CA GLU A 116 -1.52 5.93 -19.03
C GLU A 116 -1.97 4.46 -18.99
N GLN A 117 -2.33 3.87 -20.13
CA GLN A 117 -2.62 2.43 -20.21
C GLN A 117 -1.39 1.57 -19.87
N ALA A 118 -0.19 1.95 -20.32
CA ALA A 118 1.05 1.25 -19.97
C ALA A 118 1.39 1.36 -18.48
N PHE A 119 1.16 2.54 -17.88
CA PHE A 119 1.33 2.72 -16.44
C PHE A 119 0.33 1.88 -15.64
N LEU A 120 -0.94 1.83 -16.06
CA LEU A 120 -1.95 0.97 -15.43
C LEU A 120 -1.53 -0.51 -15.45
N GLN A 121 -1.00 -1.00 -16.58
CA GLN A 121 -0.51 -2.37 -16.67
C GLN A 121 0.66 -2.64 -15.71
N THR A 122 1.55 -1.65 -15.54
CA THR A 122 2.65 -1.73 -14.56
C THR A 122 2.13 -1.74 -13.12
N ASP A 123 1.11 -0.92 -12.82
CA ASP A 123 0.51 -0.85 -11.49
C ASP A 123 -0.22 -2.15 -11.13
N VAL A 124 -0.86 -2.84 -12.09
CA VAL A 124 -1.42 -4.18 -11.88
C VAL A 124 -0.34 -5.18 -11.47
N LEU A 125 0.78 -5.25 -12.20
CA LEU A 125 1.89 -6.14 -11.84
C LEU A 125 2.47 -5.84 -10.46
N ARG A 126 2.58 -4.55 -10.10
CA ARG A 126 3.00 -4.14 -8.76
C ARG A 126 2.02 -4.61 -7.69
N MET A 127 0.72 -4.45 -7.91
CA MET A 127 -0.31 -4.93 -6.99
C MET A 127 -0.30 -6.45 -6.83
N GLU A 128 -0.09 -7.21 -7.91
CA GLU A 128 0.11 -8.67 -7.84
C GLU A 128 1.33 -9.03 -6.96
N GLY A 129 2.43 -8.29 -7.13
CA GLY A 129 3.61 -8.39 -6.27
C GLY A 129 3.29 -8.14 -4.79
N LEU A 130 2.51 -7.11 -4.49
CA LEU A 130 2.08 -6.80 -3.11
C LEU A 130 1.22 -7.91 -2.52
N GLN A 131 0.32 -8.50 -3.31
CA GLN A 131 -0.48 -9.64 -2.85
C GLN A 131 0.39 -10.87 -2.54
N MET A 132 1.41 -11.15 -3.36
CA MET A 132 2.36 -12.24 -3.07
C MET A 132 3.09 -12.01 -1.74
N VAL A 133 3.54 -10.78 -1.50
CA VAL A 133 4.24 -10.39 -0.27
C VAL A 133 3.33 -10.45 0.93
N GLN A 134 2.06 -10.05 0.78
CA GLN A 134 1.06 -10.19 1.85
C GLN A 134 0.88 -11.66 2.26
N ARG A 135 0.79 -12.57 1.28
CA ARG A 135 0.66 -14.01 1.53
C ARG A 135 1.89 -14.57 2.24
N ALA A 136 3.09 -14.28 1.73
CA ALA A 136 4.35 -14.70 2.35
C ALA A 136 4.47 -14.17 3.80
N GLN A 137 4.04 -12.94 4.06
CA GLN A 137 4.10 -12.38 5.41
C GLN A 137 3.11 -13.08 6.36
N THR A 138 1.94 -13.50 5.89
CA THR A 138 1.00 -14.30 6.68
C THR A 138 1.61 -15.66 7.04
N GLU A 139 2.26 -16.34 6.09
CA GLU A 139 2.97 -17.60 6.35
C GLU A 139 4.09 -17.42 7.39
N VAL A 140 4.87 -16.35 7.29
CA VAL A 140 5.91 -16.01 8.28
C VAL A 140 5.31 -15.74 9.67
N ASP A 141 4.15 -15.08 9.74
CA ASP A 141 3.49 -14.81 11.01
C ASP A 141 2.97 -16.11 11.66
N GLU A 142 2.48 -17.06 10.87
CA GLU A 142 2.08 -18.39 11.36
C GLU A 142 3.28 -19.20 11.85
N GLN A 143 4.38 -19.20 11.08
CA GLN A 143 5.64 -19.84 11.47
C GLN A 143 6.13 -19.31 12.82
N ARG A 144 6.16 -17.98 12.99
CA ARG A 144 6.62 -17.35 14.25
C ARG A 144 5.77 -17.73 15.45
N LYS A 145 4.44 -17.80 15.29
CA LYS A 145 3.54 -18.26 16.35
C LYS A 145 3.83 -19.72 16.73
N ALA A 146 4.07 -20.58 15.74
CA ALA A 146 4.42 -21.97 15.99
C ALA A 146 5.79 -22.12 16.68
N GLU A 147 6.77 -21.30 16.32
CA GLU A 147 8.09 -21.25 16.96
C GLU A 147 8.00 -20.76 18.42
N ASP A 148 7.28 -19.67 18.70
CA ASP A 148 7.06 -19.18 20.08
C ASP A 148 6.37 -20.24 20.95
N TRP A 149 5.33 -20.91 20.42
CA TRP A 149 4.67 -21.99 21.13
C TRP A 149 5.63 -23.12 21.50
N ARG A 150 6.49 -23.54 20.56
CA ARG A 150 7.51 -24.58 20.82
C ARG A 150 8.51 -24.13 21.88
N GLN A 151 9.00 -22.90 21.80
CA GLN A 151 9.94 -22.35 22.79
C GLN A 151 9.33 -22.33 24.20
N ARG A 152 8.05 -21.96 24.34
CA ARG A 152 7.33 -22.00 25.62
C ARG A 152 7.17 -23.41 26.16
N MET A 153 6.85 -24.37 25.29
CA MET A 153 6.74 -25.78 25.70
C MET A 153 8.09 -26.34 26.18
N ASP A 154 9.18 -26.01 25.49
CA ASP A 154 10.52 -26.44 25.87
C ASP A 154 10.97 -25.81 27.20
N SER A 155 10.67 -24.53 27.42
CA SER A 155 10.99 -23.86 28.69
C SER A 155 10.18 -24.41 29.87
N MET A 156 8.89 -24.69 29.67
CA MET A 156 8.05 -25.36 30.68
C MET A 156 8.59 -26.76 31.03
N LYS A 157 8.99 -27.53 30.01
CA LYS A 157 9.56 -28.88 30.22
C LYS A 157 10.90 -28.82 30.96
N ALA A 158 11.73 -27.82 30.69
CA ALA A 158 12.98 -27.61 31.40
C ALA A 158 12.75 -27.23 32.87
N ALA A 159 11.72 -26.42 33.18
CA ALA A 159 11.40 -26.01 34.55
C ALA A 159 10.85 -27.13 35.45
N LEU A 160 10.42 -28.26 34.86
CA LEU A 160 9.88 -29.43 35.56
C LEU A 160 10.93 -30.52 35.86
N LYS A 161 12.20 -30.30 35.48
CA LYS A 161 13.33 -31.19 35.78
C LYS A 161 14.18 -30.62 36.90
#